data_AF-I6C8T1-F1
#
_entry.id   AF-I6C8T1-F1
#
_cell.length_a   1.000
_cell.length_b   1.000
_cell.length_c   1.000
_cell.angle_alpha   90.00
_cell.angle_beta   90.00
_cell.angle_gamma   90.00
#
_symmetry.space_group_name_H-M   'P 1'
#
loop_
_entity.id
_entity.type
_entity.pdbx_description
1 polymer ?
#
loop_
_entity_poly.entity_id
_entity_poly.type
_entity_poly.pdbx_seq_one_letter_code
_entity_poly.pdbx_strand_id
1 'polypeptide(L)'
;MKRPALILICLLLQACSATTKELGNSLWDSLFGTPGVQLTDDDIQNMPYASQYMQLNGGPQLFVVLAFAEDGQQKWVTQDQATLVTQHGRLVKTLLGGDNLIEVNNLAADPLIKPAQIVDGATWTRTMGWTEY
;
A
#
# COMPACT_ATOMS: atom_id res chain seq x y z
N MET A 1 23.39 -52.61 -1.90
CA MET A 1 23.43 -51.29 -1.21
C MET A 1 23.64 -50.08 -2.14
N LYS A 2 23.76 -50.22 -3.47
CA LYS A 2 24.05 -49.09 -4.39
C LYS A 2 22.81 -48.42 -5.06
N ARG A 3 21.63 -49.05 -4.96
CA ARG A 3 20.38 -48.57 -5.60
C ARG A 3 19.71 -47.35 -4.92
N PRO A 4 19.65 -47.23 -3.58
CA PRO A 4 19.00 -46.07 -2.96
C PRO A 4 19.83 -44.78 -3.12
N ALA A 5 21.16 -44.90 -3.19
CA ALA A 5 22.05 -43.76 -3.45
C ALA A 5 21.79 -43.14 -4.83
N LEU A 6 21.53 -43.96 -5.85
CA LEU A 6 21.22 -43.48 -7.19
C LEU A 6 19.87 -42.74 -7.24
N ILE A 7 18.86 -43.25 -6.54
CA ILE A 7 17.54 -42.60 -6.45
C ILE A 7 17.65 -41.25 -5.71
N LEU A 8 18.42 -41.19 -4.61
CA LEU A 8 18.65 -39.97 -3.87
C LEU A 8 19.42 -38.91 -4.69
N ILE A 9 20.41 -39.34 -5.47
CA ILE A 9 21.14 -38.47 -6.40
C ILE A 9 20.23 -37.96 -7.53
N CYS A 10 19.37 -38.82 -8.09
CA CYS A 10 18.39 -38.41 -9.09
C CYS A 10 17.36 -37.43 -8.54
N LEU A 11 16.97 -37.54 -7.27
CA LEU A 11 16.08 -36.60 -6.57
C LEU A 11 16.75 -35.25 -6.34
N LEU A 12 18.03 -35.23 -5.96
CA LEU A 12 18.79 -33.99 -5.73
C LEU A 12 19.08 -33.22 -7.03
N LEU A 13 19.12 -33.90 -8.18
CA LEU A 13 19.30 -33.29 -9.50
C LEU A 13 18.03 -32.58 -10.03
N GLN A 14 16.86 -32.77 -9.39
CA GLN A 14 15.59 -32.11 -9.78
C GLN A 14 15.42 -30.69 -9.19
N ALA A 15 16.37 -30.22 -8.37
CA ALA A 15 16.26 -28.93 -7.68
C ALA A 15 16.51 -27.70 -8.57
N CYS A 16 16.90 -27.87 -9.83
CA CYS A 16 17.24 -26.78 -10.75
C CYS A 16 16.04 -26.30 -11.60
N SER A 17 14.82 -26.31 -11.04
CA SER A 17 13.64 -25.79 -11.73
C SER A 17 13.32 -24.38 -11.24
N ALA A 18 13.16 -23.42 -12.16
CA ALA A 18 12.75 -22.05 -11.83
C ALA A 18 11.45 -21.99 -11.02
N THR A 19 10.58 -23.00 -11.18
CA THR A 19 9.32 -23.13 -10.44
C THR A 19 9.47 -23.38 -8.94
N THR A 20 10.59 -23.93 -8.44
CA THR A 20 10.76 -24.16 -6.99
C THR A 20 11.00 -22.86 -6.22
N LYS A 21 11.62 -21.85 -6.86
CA LYS A 21 11.76 -20.51 -6.29
C LYS A 21 10.42 -19.80 -6.17
N GLU A 22 9.59 -19.86 -7.21
CA GLU A 22 8.26 -19.23 -7.19
C GLU A 22 7.34 -19.89 -6.15
N LEU A 23 7.32 -21.23 -6.09
CA LEU A 23 6.59 -21.97 -5.05
C LEU A 23 7.10 -21.64 -3.63
N GLY A 24 8.42 -21.51 -3.46
CA GLY A 24 9.04 -21.12 -2.20
C GLY A 24 8.66 -19.69 -1.78
N ASN A 25 8.64 -18.76 -2.74
CA ASN A 25 8.20 -17.39 -2.51
C ASN A 25 6.71 -17.35 -2.15
N SER A 26 5.83 -18.04 -2.88
CA SER A 26 4.41 -18.10 -2.55
C SER A 26 4.14 -18.73 -1.18
N LEU A 27 4.92 -19.74 -0.78
CA LEU A 27 4.83 -20.33 0.56
C LEU A 27 5.30 -19.34 1.63
N TRP A 28 6.40 -18.62 1.40
CA TRP A 28 6.87 -17.55 2.28
C TRP A 28 5.85 -16.41 2.40
N ASP A 29 5.30 -15.95 1.27
CA ASP A 29 4.28 -14.91 1.23
C ASP A 29 3.00 -15.34 1.96
N SER A 30 2.61 -16.62 1.87
CA SER A 30 1.46 -17.17 2.61
C SER A 30 1.70 -17.22 4.12
N LEU A 31 2.93 -17.51 4.55
CA LEU A 31 3.29 -17.63 5.97
C LEU A 31 3.63 -16.27 6.62
N PHE A 32 4.18 -15.32 5.87
CA PHE A 32 4.76 -14.08 6.40
C PHE A 32 4.24 -12.80 5.74
N GLY A 33 3.35 -12.90 4.75
CA GLY A 33 2.82 -11.78 3.99
C GLY A 33 3.72 -11.37 2.82
N THR A 34 3.14 -10.71 1.81
CA THR A 34 3.90 -10.16 0.70
C THR A 34 4.74 -8.97 1.18
N PRO A 35 6.06 -8.91 0.86
CA PRO A 35 6.87 -7.75 1.19
C PRO A 35 6.35 -6.52 0.44
N GLY A 36 6.29 -5.38 1.12
CA GLY A 36 5.88 -4.11 0.53
C GLY A 36 6.83 -3.64 -0.58
N VAL A 37 6.34 -2.78 -1.47
CA VAL A 37 7.16 -2.22 -2.55
C VAL A 37 8.11 -1.19 -1.97
N GLN A 38 9.39 -1.32 -2.33
CA GLN A 38 10.44 -0.33 -2.04
C GLN A 38 11.18 -0.03 -3.35
N LEU A 39 10.93 1.16 -3.90
CA LEU A 39 11.69 1.74 -5.00
C LEU A 39 13.02 2.30 -4.50
N THR A 40 13.99 2.35 -5.41
CA THR A 40 15.28 3.00 -5.13
C THR A 40 15.12 4.51 -5.09
N ASP A 41 16.06 5.21 -4.45
CA ASP A 41 16.05 6.67 -4.41
C ASP A 41 16.14 7.28 -5.82
N ASP A 42 16.89 6.64 -6.72
CA ASP A 42 17.00 7.06 -8.12
C ASP A 42 15.66 6.90 -8.86
N ASP A 43 14.94 5.80 -8.65
CA ASP A 43 13.60 5.61 -9.23
C ASP A 43 12.62 6.68 -8.74
N ILE A 44 12.67 7.02 -7.45
CA ILE A 44 11.82 8.05 -6.85
C ILE A 44 12.13 9.43 -7.41
N GLN A 45 13.41 9.80 -7.51
CA GLN A 45 13.84 11.11 -7.99
C GLN A 45 13.54 11.34 -9.48
N ASN A 46 13.60 10.30 -10.29
CA ASN A 46 13.37 10.40 -11.74
C ASN A 46 11.90 10.25 -12.14
N MET A 47 10.99 10.13 -11.17
CA MET A 47 9.59 9.86 -11.44
C MET A 47 8.82 11.11 -11.86
N PRO A 48 8.11 11.08 -13.01
CA PRO A 48 7.47 12.26 -13.58
C PRO A 48 6.20 12.72 -12.85
N TYR A 49 5.71 11.92 -11.89
CA TYR A 49 4.48 12.18 -11.16
C TYR A 49 4.75 12.21 -9.66
N ALA A 50 3.94 12.96 -8.91
CA ALA A 50 3.96 12.89 -7.46
C ALA A 50 3.56 11.49 -7.00
N SER A 51 4.33 10.94 -6.07
CA SER A 51 4.13 9.60 -5.52
C SER A 51 4.33 9.57 -4.02
N GLN A 52 3.74 8.58 -3.36
CA GLN A 52 3.86 8.42 -1.93
C GLN A 52 3.80 6.93 -1.54
N TYR A 53 4.42 6.60 -0.40
CA TYR A 53 4.19 5.32 0.27
C TYR A 53 3.03 5.42 1.26
N MET A 54 2.14 4.44 1.23
CA MET A 54 1.01 4.34 2.14
C MET A 54 0.94 2.93 2.74
N GLN A 55 0.41 2.82 3.94
CA GLN A 55 0.15 1.53 4.59
C GLN A 55 -1.30 1.51 5.06
N LEU A 56 -2.01 0.44 4.71
CA LEU A 56 -3.40 0.24 5.11
C LEU A 56 -3.48 -0.94 6.07
N ASN A 57 -4.15 -0.77 7.21
CA ASN A 57 -4.42 -1.82 8.20
C ASN A 57 -3.18 -2.63 8.64
N GLY A 58 -2.00 -1.99 8.72
CA GLY A 58 -0.73 -2.66 9.04
C GLY A 58 -0.24 -3.65 7.97
N GLY A 59 -0.84 -3.63 6.78
CA GLY A 59 -0.48 -4.47 5.64
C GLY A 59 0.84 -4.06 4.99
N PRO A 60 1.15 -4.57 3.79
CA PRO A 60 2.36 -4.22 3.07
C PRO A 60 2.40 -2.72 2.73
N GLN A 61 3.60 -2.17 2.63
CA GLN A 61 3.81 -0.82 2.12
C GLN A 61 3.38 -0.76 0.64
N LEU A 62 2.45 0.13 0.35
CA LEU A 62 1.91 0.40 -0.97
C LEU A 62 2.63 1.59 -1.58
N PHE A 63 2.99 1.48 -2.84
CA PHE A 63 3.45 2.60 -3.64
C PHE A 63 2.28 3.16 -4.45
N VAL A 64 1.93 4.43 -4.22
CA VAL A 64 0.80 5.10 -4.90
C VAL A 64 1.26 6.29 -5.70
N VAL A 65 0.56 6.55 -6.80
CA VAL A 65 0.81 7.68 -7.69
C VAL A 65 -0.37 8.65 -7.68
N LEU A 66 -0.10 9.94 -7.78
CA LEU A 66 -1.12 10.97 -7.88
C LEU A 66 -1.77 10.93 -9.26
N ALA A 67 -3.00 10.45 -9.35
CA ALA A 67 -3.74 10.40 -10.60
C ALA A 67 -4.39 11.74 -10.93
N PHE A 68 -5.03 12.38 -9.95
CA PHE A 68 -5.74 13.65 -10.14
C PHE A 68 -5.65 14.55 -8.91
N ALA A 69 -5.68 15.86 -9.15
CA ALA A 69 -5.81 16.88 -8.11
C ALA A 69 -6.93 17.85 -8.50
N GLU A 70 -8.06 17.76 -7.80
CA GLU A 70 -9.31 18.46 -8.13
C GLU A 70 -9.98 18.94 -6.83
N ASP A 71 -10.55 20.15 -6.81
CA ASP A 71 -11.27 20.72 -5.66
C ASP A 71 -10.49 20.68 -4.33
N GLY A 72 -9.16 20.80 -4.40
CA GLY A 72 -8.26 20.72 -3.23
C GLY A 72 -7.99 19.30 -2.74
N GLN A 73 -8.55 18.28 -3.40
CA GLN A 73 -8.35 16.86 -3.09
C GLN A 73 -7.32 16.23 -4.03
N GLN A 74 -6.50 15.34 -3.49
CA GLN A 74 -5.52 14.53 -4.20
C GLN A 74 -6.02 13.09 -4.25
N LYS A 75 -6.16 12.55 -5.45
CA LYS A 75 -6.62 11.18 -5.71
C LYS A 75 -5.40 10.32 -6.05
N TRP A 76 -4.98 9.51 -5.08
CA TRP A 76 -3.86 8.59 -5.17
C TRP A 76 -4.36 7.23 -5.61
N VAL A 77 -3.69 6.63 -6.60
CA VAL A 77 -4.09 5.35 -7.18
C VAL A 77 -2.96 4.34 -7.01
N THR A 78 -3.32 3.13 -6.59
CA THR A 78 -2.44 1.96 -6.52
C THR A 78 -2.46 1.19 -7.85
N GLN A 79 -1.54 0.24 -8.00
CA GLN A 79 -1.49 -0.62 -9.19
C GLN A 79 -2.77 -1.43 -9.42
N ASP A 80 -3.44 -1.86 -8.34
CA ASP A 80 -4.71 -2.60 -8.37
C ASP A 80 -5.95 -1.68 -8.45
N GLN A 81 -5.75 -0.41 -8.81
CA GLN A 81 -6.80 0.60 -9.00
C GLN A 81 -7.56 1.00 -7.73
N ALA A 82 -7.04 0.64 -6.56
CA ALA A 82 -7.51 1.18 -5.31
C ALA A 82 -7.22 2.69 -5.27
N THR A 83 -8.20 3.49 -4.85
CA THR A 83 -8.07 4.95 -4.83
C THR A 83 -8.17 5.46 -3.40
N LEU A 84 -7.19 6.26 -3.00
CA LEU A 84 -7.19 6.99 -1.74
C LEU A 84 -7.33 8.48 -2.03
N VAL A 85 -8.25 9.15 -1.35
CA VAL A 85 -8.47 10.57 -1.54
C VAL A 85 -8.03 11.31 -0.29
N THR A 86 -7.09 12.23 -0.45
CA THR A 86 -6.62 13.09 0.63
C THR A 86 -6.96 14.54 0.38
N GLN A 87 -7.12 15.33 1.43
CA GLN A 87 -7.20 16.78 1.38
C GLN A 87 -6.24 17.36 2.41
N HIS A 88 -5.24 18.11 1.97
CA HIS A 88 -4.16 18.63 2.82
C HIS A 88 -3.46 17.52 3.66
N GLY A 89 -3.34 16.32 3.11
CA GLY A 89 -2.78 15.14 3.80
C GLY A 89 -3.75 14.40 4.72
N ARG A 90 -4.96 14.90 4.97
CA ARG A 90 -6.02 14.15 5.66
C ARG A 90 -6.65 13.15 4.71
N LEU A 91 -6.79 11.89 5.10
CA LEU A 91 -7.62 10.93 4.35
C LEU A 91 -9.11 11.30 4.49
N VAL A 92 -9.79 11.52 3.37
CA VAL A 92 -11.20 11.97 3.35
C VAL A 92 -12.14 10.97 2.69
N LYS A 93 -11.60 10.10 1.83
CA LYS A 93 -12.37 9.05 1.15
C LYS A 93 -11.46 7.94 0.66
N THR A 94 -11.99 6.73 0.57
CA THR A 94 -11.31 5.59 -0.07
C THR A 94 -12.23 4.86 -1.03
N LEU A 95 -11.62 4.19 -2.01
CA LEU A 95 -12.25 3.23 -2.90
C LEU A 95 -11.31 2.02 -2.99
N LEU A 96 -11.55 1.05 -2.13
CA LEU A 96 -10.82 -0.20 -1.95
C LEU A 96 -11.76 -1.38 -2.23
N GLY A 97 -11.20 -2.58 -2.38
CA GLY A 97 -11.98 -3.81 -2.50
C GLY A 97 -12.69 -4.27 -1.21
N GLY A 98 -12.42 -3.63 -0.07
CA GLY A 98 -13.03 -3.94 1.23
C GLY A 98 -13.78 -2.75 1.83
N ASP A 99 -13.55 -2.49 3.11
CA ASP A 99 -14.17 -1.37 3.82
C ASP A 99 -13.64 -0.02 3.34
N ASN A 100 -14.55 0.96 3.27
CA ASN A 100 -14.27 2.24 2.66
C ASN A 100 -14.73 3.39 3.54
N LEU A 101 -13.86 4.41 3.66
CA LEU A 101 -14.23 5.72 4.16
C LEU A 101 -15.07 6.42 3.08
N ILE A 102 -16.34 6.68 3.39
CA ILE A 102 -17.31 7.24 2.44
C ILE A 102 -17.34 8.77 2.53
N GLU A 103 -17.30 9.30 3.75
CA GLU A 103 -17.42 10.74 4.00
C GLU A 103 -16.70 11.14 5.29
N VAL A 104 -16.10 12.34 5.25
CA VAL A 104 -15.62 13.08 6.41
C VAL A 104 -16.18 14.49 6.31
N ASN A 105 -16.95 14.92 7.30
CA ASN A 105 -17.54 16.26 7.31
C ASN A 105 -16.58 17.31 7.93
N ASN A 106 -17.03 18.57 7.91
CA ASN A 106 -16.36 19.68 8.58
C ASN A 106 -14.87 19.86 8.20
N LEU A 107 -14.50 19.52 6.97
CA LEU A 107 -13.12 19.61 6.47
C LEU A 107 -12.60 21.05 6.42
N ALA A 108 -13.48 22.04 6.29
CA ALA A 108 -13.12 23.44 6.33
C ALA A 108 -12.56 23.90 7.69
N ALA A 109 -12.90 23.19 8.78
CA ALA A 109 -12.39 23.43 10.12
C ALA A 109 -11.19 22.52 10.48
N ASP A 110 -10.74 21.66 9.56
CA ASP A 110 -9.55 20.83 9.81
C ASP A 110 -8.32 21.75 9.87
N PRO A 111 -7.56 21.76 10.99
CA PRO A 111 -6.33 22.57 11.12
C PRO A 111 -5.29 22.27 10.04
N LEU A 112 -5.34 21.09 9.41
CA LEU A 112 -4.45 20.74 8.30
C LEU A 112 -4.64 21.62 7.05
N ILE A 113 -5.71 22.42 6.96
CA ILE A 113 -5.86 23.43 5.89
C ILE A 113 -4.73 24.48 5.92
N LYS A 114 -4.16 24.74 7.10
CA LYS A 114 -3.03 25.66 7.30
C LYS A 114 -2.00 25.03 8.24
N PRO A 115 -1.22 24.05 7.76
CA PRO A 115 -0.37 23.24 8.63
C PRO A 115 0.70 24.05 9.37
N ALA A 116 1.21 25.12 8.74
CA ALA A 116 2.18 26.03 9.36
C ALA A 116 1.60 26.93 10.47
N GLN A 117 0.27 26.98 10.64
CA GLN A 117 -0.41 27.79 11.65
C GLN A 117 -1.01 26.94 12.78
N ILE A 118 -0.72 25.64 12.81
CA ILE A 118 -1.19 24.75 13.86
C ILE A 118 -0.46 25.10 15.14
N VAL A 119 -1.23 25.45 16.17
CA VAL A 119 -0.73 25.70 17.52
C VAL A 119 -1.05 24.52 18.42
N ASP A 120 -0.32 24.40 19.52
CA ASP A 120 -0.62 23.42 20.55
C ASP A 120 -2.05 23.62 21.09
N GLY A 121 -2.80 22.52 21.25
CA GLY A 121 -4.21 22.54 21.62
C GLY A 121 -5.21 22.80 20.49
N ALA A 122 -4.80 22.86 19.22
CA ALA A 122 -5.73 22.90 18.09
C ALA A 122 -6.65 21.67 18.09
N THR A 123 -7.96 21.89 18.01
CA THR A 123 -8.96 20.81 18.02
C THR A 123 -9.80 20.80 16.74
N TRP A 124 -10.30 19.62 16.39
CA TRP A 124 -11.17 19.45 15.23
C TRP A 124 -12.22 18.38 15.48
N THR A 125 -13.48 18.79 15.45
CA THR A 125 -14.65 17.93 15.60
C THR A 125 -15.21 17.61 14.22
N ARG A 126 -15.41 16.32 13.95
CA ARG A 126 -16.00 15.83 12.70
C ARG A 126 -16.77 14.53 12.93
N THR A 127 -17.64 14.20 11.99
CA THR A 127 -18.28 12.90 11.82
C THR A 127 -17.68 12.21 10.60
N MET A 128 -17.56 10.89 10.67
CA MET A 128 -17.07 10.06 9.58
C MET A 128 -18.07 8.96 9.31
N GLY A 129 -18.26 8.62 8.03
CA GLY A 129 -19.06 7.48 7.60
C GLY A 129 -18.19 6.48 6.86
N TRP A 130 -18.29 5.20 7.20
CA TRP A 130 -17.57 4.12 6.53
C TRP A 130 -18.47 2.92 6.29
N THR A 131 -18.10 2.07 5.33
CA THR A 131 -18.67 0.73 5.17
C THR A 131 -17.92 -0.24 6.07
N GLU A 132 -18.64 -1.21 6.63
CA GLU A 132 -18.10 -2.30 7.43
C GLU A 132 -18.91 -3.55 7.08
N TYR A 133 -18.24 -4.58 6.55
CA TYR A 133 -18.86 -5.83 6.09
C TYR A 133 -18.47 -7.04 6.94
#